data_AF-A0A0M0HRP5-F1
#
_entry.id   AF-A0A0M0HRP5-F1
#
_cell.length_a   1.000
_cell.length_b   1.000
_cell.length_c   1.000
_cell.angle_alpha   90.00
_cell.angle_beta   90.00
_cell.angle_gamma   90.00
#
_symmetry.space_group_name_H-M   'P 1'
#
loop_
_entity.id
_entity.type
_entity.pdbx_description
1 polymer ?
#
loop_
_entity_poly.entity_id
_entity_poly.type
_entity_poly.pdbx_seq_one_letter_code
_entity_poly.pdbx_strand_id
1 'polypeptide(L)'
;MSKIIENITSGDLTRLKNIFVPAKIQHGASVVLTGVFQAFHQDYGIGKTSSGKLQLTPKDIRQIRKLIKEMSGFDILTDPIPSSRTEMAKYFPNEKLSTTPVKDKVVKVYGVLSTNINGKKYDLEDGMNLEVPLGGLRSIEHKQIVIVENYEAFSQFRIIQSNMSPNPLVVYRGDIEGGVISKEIAKRFPKVELVAWFDTDPSGISFALASGANYMLIPSISKQDLIEHGNPTLFEEQYRYWERVSKALPSKLEALISSVEKGITQESIVANNIPLVLHSFGKDLEK
;
A
#
# COMPACT_ATOMS: atom_id res chain seq x y z
N MET A 1 -32.63 19.30 -9.05
CA MET A 1 -31.38 19.06 -9.79
C MET A 1 -31.00 17.62 -9.56
N SER A 2 -30.68 16.87 -10.62
CA SER A 2 -30.51 15.41 -10.55
C SER A 2 -29.19 15.01 -9.91
N LYS A 3 -29.26 14.08 -8.95
CA LYS A 3 -28.14 13.56 -8.15
C LYS A 3 -27.20 12.62 -8.92
N ILE A 4 -27.47 12.33 -10.20
CA ILE A 4 -26.68 11.36 -10.97
C ILE A 4 -25.24 11.85 -11.16
N ILE A 5 -25.04 13.08 -11.65
CA ILE A 5 -23.70 13.64 -11.87
C ILE A 5 -22.96 13.90 -10.58
N GLU A 6 -23.68 14.19 -9.51
CA GLU A 6 -23.10 14.42 -8.19
C GLU A 6 -22.47 13.15 -7.60
N ASN A 7 -22.77 11.96 -8.16
CA ASN A 7 -22.36 10.66 -7.61
C ASN A 7 -21.82 9.67 -8.67
N ILE A 8 -21.43 10.12 -9.87
CA ILE A 8 -20.82 9.23 -10.89
C ILE A 8 -19.37 8.93 -10.51
N THR A 9 -19.03 7.63 -10.40
CA THR A 9 -17.65 7.17 -10.17
C THR A 9 -16.89 6.86 -11.48
N SER A 10 -15.56 6.77 -11.43
CA SER A 10 -14.76 6.21 -12.54
C SER A 10 -15.15 4.76 -12.87
N GLY A 11 -15.53 3.97 -11.86
CA GLY A 11 -16.08 2.63 -12.02
C GLY A 11 -17.40 2.63 -12.79
N ASP A 12 -18.27 3.62 -12.56
CA ASP A 12 -19.52 3.80 -13.28
C ASP A 12 -19.27 4.19 -14.74
N LEU A 13 -18.32 5.11 -15.01
CA LEU A 13 -17.93 5.46 -16.38
C LEU A 13 -17.42 4.25 -17.16
N THR A 14 -16.64 3.38 -16.52
CA THR A 14 -16.15 2.14 -17.11
C THR A 14 -17.32 1.19 -17.45
N ARG A 15 -18.25 1.01 -16.50
CA ARG A 15 -19.46 0.19 -16.72
C ARG A 15 -20.35 0.77 -17.82
N LEU A 16 -20.44 2.10 -17.91
CA LEU A 16 -21.18 2.77 -18.96
C LEU A 16 -20.50 2.56 -20.32
N LYS A 17 -19.17 2.72 -20.46
CA LYS A 17 -18.49 2.41 -21.73
C LYS A 17 -18.76 0.97 -22.20
N ASN A 18 -18.87 0.03 -21.27
CA ASN A 18 -19.17 -1.38 -21.58
C ASN A 18 -20.58 -1.61 -22.18
N ILE A 19 -21.51 -0.65 -22.09
CA ILE A 19 -22.80 -0.70 -22.81
C ILE A 19 -22.80 0.11 -24.12
N PHE A 20 -21.80 0.96 -24.32
CA PHE A 20 -21.61 1.77 -25.53
C PHE A 20 -20.71 1.10 -26.58
N VAL A 21 -20.77 -0.23 -26.68
CA VAL A 21 -20.15 -1.01 -27.77
C VAL A 21 -21.15 -1.26 -28.90
N PRO A 22 -20.74 -1.36 -30.17
CA PRO A 22 -21.65 -1.42 -31.33
C PRO A 22 -22.78 -2.45 -31.19
N ALA A 23 -22.46 -3.68 -30.76
CA ALA A 23 -23.44 -4.75 -30.59
C ALA A 23 -24.54 -4.41 -29.56
N LYS A 24 -24.16 -3.78 -28.44
CA LYS A 24 -25.10 -3.42 -27.37
C LYS A 24 -25.92 -2.20 -27.69
N ILE A 25 -25.36 -1.24 -28.43
CA ILE A 25 -26.12 -0.09 -28.94
C ILE A 25 -27.22 -0.55 -29.89
N GLN A 26 -26.97 -1.59 -30.69
CA GLN A 26 -27.94 -2.11 -31.67
C GLN A 26 -28.98 -3.05 -31.05
N HIS A 27 -28.59 -3.90 -30.11
CA HIS A 27 -29.46 -4.96 -29.58
C HIS A 27 -29.92 -4.77 -28.13
N GLY A 28 -29.42 -3.74 -27.45
CA GLY A 28 -29.66 -3.53 -26.03
C GLY A 28 -28.58 -4.19 -25.14
N ALA A 29 -28.75 -4.04 -23.83
CA ALA A 29 -27.81 -4.56 -22.84
C ALA A 29 -28.52 -5.02 -21.57
N SER A 30 -27.96 -6.04 -20.91
CA SER A 30 -28.33 -6.41 -19.55
C SER A 30 -27.20 -6.02 -18.60
N VAL A 31 -27.51 -5.22 -17.58
CA VAL A 31 -26.54 -4.75 -16.58
C VAL A 31 -27.03 -5.02 -15.17
N VAL A 32 -26.10 -5.15 -14.22
CA VAL A 32 -26.45 -5.29 -12.80
C VAL A 32 -27.04 -3.97 -12.31
N LEU A 33 -28.18 -4.01 -11.62
CA LEU A 33 -28.88 -2.82 -11.10
C LEU A 33 -28.17 -2.28 -9.86
N THR A 34 -27.06 -1.57 -10.06
CA THR A 34 -26.26 -0.95 -8.98
C THR A 34 -25.65 0.36 -9.47
N GLY A 35 -25.30 1.24 -8.53
CA GLY A 35 -24.59 2.50 -8.82
C GLY A 35 -25.36 3.36 -9.82
N VAL A 36 -24.68 3.81 -10.87
CA VAL A 36 -25.28 4.73 -11.86
C VAL A 36 -26.52 4.16 -12.56
N PHE A 37 -26.60 2.85 -12.79
CA PHE A 37 -27.75 2.23 -13.46
C PHE A 37 -28.99 2.18 -12.58
N GLN A 38 -28.81 2.08 -11.27
CA GLN A 38 -29.92 2.20 -10.33
C GLN A 38 -30.50 3.61 -10.35
N ALA A 39 -29.64 4.64 -10.39
CA ALA A 39 -30.07 6.02 -10.46
C ALA A 39 -30.78 6.34 -11.80
N PHE A 40 -30.27 5.87 -12.93
CA PHE A 40 -30.97 6.00 -14.22
C PHE A 40 -32.36 5.33 -14.21
N HIS A 41 -32.48 4.18 -13.57
CA HIS A 41 -33.76 3.50 -13.47
C HIS A 41 -34.74 4.22 -12.54
N GLN A 42 -34.29 4.62 -11.35
CA GLN A 42 -35.13 5.23 -10.32
C GLN A 42 -35.52 6.68 -10.66
N ASP A 43 -34.56 7.48 -11.14
CA ASP A 43 -34.76 8.92 -11.32
C ASP A 43 -35.32 9.27 -12.72
N TYR A 44 -35.10 8.39 -13.71
CA TYR A 44 -35.45 8.66 -15.12
C TYR A 44 -36.30 7.56 -15.77
N GLY A 45 -36.65 6.51 -15.03
CA GLY A 45 -37.48 5.42 -15.55
C GLY A 45 -36.82 4.62 -16.69
N ILE A 46 -35.49 4.61 -16.75
CA ILE A 46 -34.75 3.97 -17.85
C ILE A 46 -34.65 2.46 -17.62
N GLY A 47 -34.96 1.68 -18.66
CA GLY A 47 -34.88 0.22 -18.64
C GLY A 47 -35.96 -0.48 -17.80
N LYS A 48 -35.97 -1.82 -17.86
CA LYS A 48 -36.89 -2.67 -17.08
C LYS A 48 -36.12 -3.68 -16.23
N THR A 49 -36.57 -3.91 -15.01
CA THR A 49 -35.97 -4.90 -14.12
C THR A 49 -36.43 -6.31 -14.49
N SER A 50 -35.49 -7.25 -14.56
CA SER A 50 -35.77 -8.67 -14.78
C SER A 50 -34.66 -9.51 -14.14
N SER A 51 -35.05 -10.44 -13.26
CA SER A 51 -34.13 -11.35 -12.52
C SER A 51 -32.93 -10.64 -11.87
N GLY A 52 -33.20 -9.52 -11.18
CA GLY A 52 -32.16 -8.75 -10.47
C GLY A 52 -31.21 -7.93 -11.36
N LYS A 53 -31.47 -7.87 -12.68
CA LYS A 53 -30.72 -7.05 -13.64
C LYS A 53 -31.61 -6.00 -14.29
N LEU A 54 -31.00 -4.92 -14.77
CA LEU A 54 -31.63 -3.90 -15.59
C LEU A 54 -31.46 -4.25 -17.08
N GLN A 55 -32.57 -4.42 -17.78
CA GLN A 55 -32.62 -4.62 -19.21
C GLN A 55 -32.78 -3.26 -19.90
N LEU A 56 -31.84 -2.95 -20.78
CA LEU A 56 -31.75 -1.70 -21.51
C LEU A 56 -32.02 -1.96 -22.98
N THR A 57 -32.99 -1.25 -23.55
CA THR A 57 -33.22 -1.23 -25.00
C THR A 57 -32.21 -0.30 -25.70
N PRO A 58 -32.08 -0.38 -27.03
CA PRO A 58 -31.33 0.62 -27.81
C PRO A 58 -31.78 2.07 -27.54
N LYS A 59 -33.08 2.28 -27.27
CA LYS A 59 -33.63 3.60 -26.93
C LYS A 59 -33.12 4.07 -25.56
N ASP A 60 -33.10 3.17 -24.57
CA ASP A 60 -32.59 3.45 -23.23
C ASP A 60 -31.10 3.83 -23.27
N ILE A 61 -30.30 3.09 -24.03
CA ILE A 61 -28.85 3.37 -24.18
C ILE A 61 -28.62 4.75 -24.82
N ARG A 62 -29.40 5.12 -25.85
CA ARG A 62 -29.35 6.46 -26.44
C ARG A 62 -29.77 7.55 -25.44
N GLN A 63 -30.79 7.29 -24.63
CA GLN A 63 -31.27 8.20 -23.61
C GLN A 63 -30.23 8.41 -22.49
N ILE A 64 -29.55 7.35 -22.05
CA ILE A 64 -28.43 7.43 -21.09
C ILE A 64 -27.32 8.34 -21.63
N ARG A 65 -26.89 8.13 -22.88
CA ARG A 65 -25.85 9.00 -23.50
C ARG A 65 -26.29 10.46 -23.52
N LYS A 66 -27.53 10.71 -23.94
CA LYS A 66 -28.10 12.05 -24.02
C LYS A 66 -28.05 12.73 -22.65
N LEU A 67 -28.52 12.05 -21.60
CA LEU A 67 -28.53 12.58 -20.23
C LEU A 67 -27.13 12.90 -19.71
N ILE A 68 -26.16 11.99 -19.90
CA ILE A 68 -24.77 12.23 -19.48
C ILE A 68 -24.21 13.46 -20.19
N LYS A 69 -24.37 13.54 -21.51
CA LYS A 69 -23.86 14.65 -22.32
C LYS A 69 -24.49 15.99 -21.96
N GLU A 70 -25.81 16.03 -21.81
CA GLU A 70 -26.54 17.26 -21.48
C GLU A 70 -26.19 17.78 -20.08
N MET A 71 -25.94 16.88 -19.13
CA MET A 71 -25.74 17.29 -17.75
C MET A 71 -24.26 17.55 -17.40
N SER A 72 -23.28 16.89 -18.06
CA SER A 72 -21.84 17.00 -17.75
C SER A 72 -20.98 17.61 -18.87
N GLY A 73 -21.53 17.75 -20.07
CA GLY A 73 -20.74 18.05 -21.28
C GLY A 73 -19.85 16.90 -21.78
N PHE A 74 -19.75 15.79 -21.04
CA PHE A 74 -18.97 14.61 -21.41
C PHE A 74 -19.75 13.68 -22.35
N ASP A 75 -19.19 13.38 -23.51
CA ASP A 75 -19.74 12.41 -24.46
C ASP A 75 -18.98 11.08 -24.40
N ILE A 76 -19.61 10.10 -23.77
CA ILE A 76 -19.01 8.78 -23.49
C ILE A 76 -18.54 8.00 -24.73
N LEU A 77 -19.01 8.34 -25.92
CA LEU A 77 -18.58 7.69 -27.16
C LEU A 77 -17.35 8.32 -27.79
N THR A 78 -17.15 9.63 -27.62
CA THR A 78 -16.07 10.36 -28.28
C THR A 78 -14.95 10.74 -27.33
N ASP A 79 -15.27 10.92 -26.05
CA ASP A 79 -14.32 11.48 -25.09
C ASP A 79 -13.51 10.35 -24.42
N PRO A 80 -12.19 10.56 -24.22
CA PRO A 80 -11.37 9.65 -23.43
C PRO A 80 -11.84 9.65 -21.97
N ILE A 81 -11.82 8.50 -21.30
CA ILE A 81 -12.13 8.47 -19.85
C ILE A 81 -11.04 9.27 -19.13
N PRO A 82 -11.39 10.29 -18.33
CA PRO A 82 -10.41 11.02 -17.54
C PRO A 82 -9.58 10.09 -16.66
N SER A 83 -8.27 10.27 -16.69
CA SER A 83 -7.31 9.40 -16.00
C SER A 83 -6.94 9.91 -14.60
N SER A 84 -7.25 11.18 -14.32
CA SER A 84 -6.98 11.83 -13.04
C SER A 84 -8.19 12.57 -12.47
N ARG A 85 -8.14 12.85 -11.16
CA ARG A 85 -9.18 13.64 -10.46
C ARG A 85 -9.31 15.05 -11.04
N THR A 86 -8.19 15.66 -11.39
CA THR A 86 -8.14 16.98 -12.02
C THR A 86 -8.79 16.97 -13.41
N GLU A 87 -8.64 15.89 -14.17
CA GLU A 87 -9.34 15.74 -15.46
C GLU A 87 -10.84 15.45 -15.28
N MET A 88 -11.23 14.68 -14.26
CA MET A 88 -12.64 14.43 -13.90
C MET A 88 -13.37 15.72 -13.50
N ALA A 89 -12.70 16.60 -12.75
CA ALA A 89 -13.23 17.87 -12.29
C ALA A 89 -13.61 18.83 -13.45
N LYS A 90 -13.10 18.59 -14.67
CA LYS A 90 -13.52 19.36 -15.87
C LYS A 90 -14.96 19.07 -16.28
N TYR A 91 -15.51 17.91 -15.92
CA TYR A 91 -16.81 17.42 -16.40
C TYR A 91 -17.80 17.12 -15.26
N PHE A 92 -17.31 16.78 -14.06
CA PHE A 92 -18.13 16.36 -12.92
C PHE A 92 -17.76 17.21 -11.68
N PRO A 93 -18.66 18.07 -11.18
CA PRO A 93 -18.35 19.03 -10.10
C PRO A 93 -18.09 18.42 -8.72
N ASN A 94 -18.50 17.17 -8.47
CA ASN A 94 -18.42 16.55 -7.14
C ASN A 94 -17.23 15.61 -7.04
N GLU A 95 -16.21 16.06 -6.31
CA GLU A 95 -14.89 15.46 -6.14
C GLU A 95 -14.86 14.34 -5.08
N LYS A 96 -15.89 13.51 -5.04
CA LYS A 96 -15.82 12.20 -4.41
C LYS A 96 -16.01 11.21 -5.53
N LEU A 97 -15.27 10.10 -5.53
CA LEU A 97 -15.48 8.93 -6.41
C LEU A 97 -14.48 8.74 -7.58
N SER A 98 -13.18 8.73 -7.26
CA SER A 98 -12.27 7.74 -7.88
C SER A 98 -11.98 6.65 -6.84
N THR A 99 -12.42 5.41 -7.11
CA THR A 99 -11.97 4.22 -6.36
C THR A 99 -10.62 3.70 -6.86
N THR A 100 -10.02 4.38 -7.83
CA THR A 100 -8.63 4.16 -8.23
C THR A 100 -7.75 5.14 -7.44
N PRO A 101 -6.76 4.67 -6.66
CA PRO A 101 -5.73 5.54 -6.11
C PRO A 101 -4.96 6.16 -7.28
N VAL A 102 -5.18 7.44 -7.56
CA VAL A 102 -4.42 8.22 -8.56
C VAL A 102 -3.12 8.77 -7.94
N LYS A 103 -2.88 8.53 -6.65
CA LYS A 103 -1.58 8.84 -6.04
C LYS A 103 -0.62 7.71 -6.38
N ASP A 104 0.42 8.03 -7.14
CA ASP A 104 1.68 7.30 -7.05
C ASP A 104 2.02 7.14 -5.56
N LYS A 105 2.40 5.94 -5.13
CA LYS A 105 2.58 5.66 -3.70
C LYS A 105 3.62 6.64 -3.16
N VAL A 106 3.26 7.42 -2.16
CA VAL A 106 4.19 8.38 -1.55
C VAL A 106 4.99 7.63 -0.49
N VAL A 107 6.30 7.77 -0.55
CA VAL A 107 7.24 7.17 0.39
C VAL A 107 7.83 8.27 1.27
N LYS A 108 7.93 8.00 2.57
CA LYS A 108 8.64 8.85 3.52
C LYS A 108 10.04 8.29 3.72
N VAL A 109 11.06 9.11 3.49
CA VAL A 109 12.45 8.65 3.51
C VAL A 109 13.38 9.65 4.19
N TYR A 110 14.44 9.14 4.80
CA TYR A 110 15.59 9.94 5.20
C TYR A 110 16.84 9.07 5.35
N GLY A 111 18.02 9.64 5.20
CA GLY A 111 19.29 8.99 5.54
C GLY A 111 19.72 9.33 6.97
N VAL A 112 20.28 8.36 7.69
CA VAL A 112 20.71 8.53 9.10
C VAL A 112 21.75 9.64 9.27
N LEU A 113 22.68 9.79 8.31
CA LEU A 113 23.66 10.89 8.29
C LEU A 113 23.31 11.96 7.25
N SER A 114 22.89 11.53 6.06
CA SER A 114 22.47 12.43 4.97
C SER A 114 21.59 11.67 3.99
N THR A 115 20.57 12.32 3.45
CA THR A 115 19.65 11.68 2.50
C THR A 115 20.18 11.88 1.08
N ASN A 116 20.63 10.81 0.44
CA ASN A 116 21.26 10.84 -0.88
C ASN A 116 20.39 10.07 -1.88
N ILE A 117 19.56 10.82 -2.61
CA ILE A 117 18.62 10.28 -3.58
C ILE A 117 18.61 11.13 -4.85
N ASN A 118 18.34 10.53 -6.00
CA ASN A 118 18.26 11.22 -7.29
C ASN A 118 19.52 12.03 -7.65
N GLY A 119 20.70 11.58 -7.21
CA GLY A 119 21.97 12.28 -7.41
C GLY A 119 22.10 13.58 -6.61
N LYS A 120 21.24 13.79 -5.61
CA LYS A 120 21.25 14.96 -4.73
C LYS A 120 21.45 14.52 -3.29
N LYS A 121 22.23 15.31 -2.56
CA LYS A 121 22.40 15.20 -1.12
C LYS A 121 21.50 16.22 -0.42
N TYR A 122 20.74 15.75 0.57
CA TYR A 122 19.90 16.55 1.43
C TYR A 122 20.34 16.34 2.87
N ASP A 123 20.75 17.42 3.52
CA ASP A 123 21.01 17.45 4.96
C ASP A 123 19.71 17.83 5.66
N LEU A 124 19.13 16.85 6.35
CA LEU A 124 17.84 16.97 7.03
C LEU A 124 18.08 17.04 8.54
N GLU A 125 17.41 17.97 9.20
CA GLU A 125 17.43 18.07 10.67
C GLU A 125 16.72 16.87 11.32
N ASP A 126 16.93 16.69 12.62
CA ASP A 126 16.23 15.66 13.38
C ASP A 126 14.71 15.85 13.31
N GLY A 127 14.00 14.73 13.15
CA GLY A 127 12.56 14.70 12.91
C GLY A 127 12.12 15.02 11.48
N MET A 128 13.02 15.52 10.61
CA MET A 128 12.69 15.74 9.20
C MET A 128 12.77 14.47 8.37
N ASN A 129 11.86 14.34 7.41
CA ASN A 129 11.86 13.32 6.37
C ASN A 129 11.38 13.93 5.04
N LEU A 130 11.75 13.31 3.93
CA LEU A 130 11.26 13.68 2.60
C LEU A 130 10.08 12.78 2.22
N GLU A 131 9.01 13.40 1.76
CA GLU A 131 7.92 12.72 1.08
C GLU A 131 8.14 12.77 -0.42
N VAL A 132 8.29 11.61 -1.04
CA VAL A 132 8.58 11.49 -2.48
C VAL A 132 7.63 10.48 -3.10
N PRO A 133 6.99 10.76 -4.25
CA PRO A 133 6.31 9.74 -5.03
C PRO A 133 7.29 8.63 -5.42
N LEU A 134 6.91 7.36 -5.26
CA LEU A 134 7.80 6.22 -5.54
C LEU A 134 8.30 6.23 -6.99
N GLY A 135 7.46 6.63 -7.94
CA GLY A 135 7.84 6.85 -9.35
C GLY A 135 8.83 8.00 -9.54
N GLY A 136 8.88 8.96 -8.63
CA GLY A 136 9.84 10.07 -8.59
C GLY A 136 11.21 9.72 -8.01
N LEU A 137 11.33 8.57 -7.33
CA LEU A 137 12.61 8.04 -6.86
C LEU A 137 13.29 7.31 -8.04
N ARG A 138 14.30 7.94 -8.62
CA ARG A 138 15.04 7.51 -9.82
C ARG A 138 16.35 6.81 -9.47
N SER A 139 17.02 7.25 -8.41
CA SER A 139 18.24 6.62 -7.91
C SER A 139 18.36 6.77 -6.39
N ILE A 140 19.10 5.84 -5.78
CA ILE A 140 19.39 5.80 -4.34
C ILE A 140 20.89 5.65 -4.21
N GLU A 141 21.55 6.66 -3.64
CA GLU A 141 22.99 6.69 -3.41
C GLU A 141 23.34 6.23 -1.99
N HIS A 142 22.66 5.18 -1.54
CA HIS A 142 22.90 4.48 -0.28
C HIS A 142 23.20 3.00 -0.56
N LYS A 143 24.03 2.39 0.29
CA LYS A 143 24.34 0.95 0.18
C LYS A 143 23.16 0.07 0.64
N GLN A 144 22.42 0.58 1.62
CA GLN A 144 21.35 -0.14 2.30
C GLN A 144 20.08 0.72 2.36
N ILE A 145 18.93 0.06 2.20
CA ILE A 145 17.60 0.61 2.48
C ILE A 145 17.01 -0.19 3.63
N VAL A 146 16.56 0.50 4.66
CA VAL A 146 15.87 -0.11 5.80
C VAL A 146 14.39 0.21 5.68
N ILE A 147 13.57 -0.81 5.47
CA ILE A 147 12.13 -0.69 5.46
C ILE A 147 11.62 -0.84 6.90
N VAL A 148 10.89 0.17 7.37
CA VAL A 148 10.33 0.23 8.72
C VAL A 148 8.80 0.17 8.65
N GLU A 149 8.18 -0.70 9.47
CA GLU A 149 6.72 -0.86 9.51
C GLU A 149 6.03 0.21 10.33
N ASN A 150 6.54 0.49 11.52
CA ASN A 150 5.92 1.43 12.44
C ASN A 150 6.41 2.87 12.21
N TYR A 151 5.51 3.84 12.21
CA TYR A 151 5.88 5.24 11.97
C TYR A 151 6.69 5.87 13.12
N GLU A 152 6.38 5.51 14.36
CA GLU A 152 7.12 5.98 15.54
C GLU A 152 8.53 5.38 15.58
N ALA A 153 8.66 4.09 15.25
CA ALA A 153 9.98 3.47 15.08
C ALA A 153 10.74 4.11 13.90
N PHE A 154 10.05 4.43 12.80
CA PHE A 154 10.62 5.12 11.66
C PHE A 154 11.14 6.51 12.05
N SER A 155 10.38 7.32 12.80
CA SER A 155 10.82 8.66 13.18
C SER A 155 12.01 8.66 14.14
N GLN A 156 12.16 7.58 14.91
CA GLN A 156 13.24 7.41 15.90
C GLN A 156 14.41 6.55 15.41
N PHE A 157 14.46 6.13 14.15
CA PHE A 157 15.52 5.22 13.68
C PHE A 157 16.95 5.77 13.89
N ARG A 158 17.14 7.09 13.87
CA ARG A 158 18.48 7.72 14.04
C ARG A 158 19.15 7.37 15.37
N ILE A 159 18.38 7.11 16.43
CA ILE A 159 18.93 6.79 17.76
C ILE A 159 19.19 5.29 17.96
N ILE A 160 18.79 4.46 16.99
CA ILE A 160 18.94 3.01 17.09
C ILE A 160 20.39 2.60 16.89
N GLN A 161 20.91 1.87 17.87
CA GLN A 161 22.22 1.23 17.77
C GLN A 161 22.12 -0.02 16.90
N SER A 162 22.89 -0.08 15.82
CA SER A 162 22.98 -1.28 14.97
C SER A 162 24.35 -1.46 14.35
N ASN A 163 24.67 -2.68 13.91
CA ASN A 163 25.90 -3.02 13.20
C ASN A 163 25.81 -2.85 11.66
N MET A 164 24.84 -2.07 11.18
CA MET A 164 24.63 -1.82 9.75
C MET A 164 25.59 -0.78 9.17
N SER A 165 25.44 -0.50 7.87
CA SER A 165 26.05 0.69 7.26
C SER A 165 25.69 1.93 8.10
N PRO A 166 26.63 2.89 8.27
CA PRO A 166 26.39 4.08 9.11
C PRO A 166 25.37 5.06 8.52
N ASN A 167 25.06 4.98 7.21
CA ASN A 167 24.08 5.85 6.56
C ASN A 167 23.14 5.05 5.64
N PRO A 168 22.26 4.19 6.20
CA PRO A 168 21.21 3.57 5.41
C PRO A 168 20.15 4.62 5.04
N LEU A 169 19.45 4.39 3.93
CA LEU A 169 18.21 5.11 3.64
C LEU A 169 17.08 4.43 4.42
N VAL A 170 16.53 5.11 5.41
CA VAL A 170 15.39 4.66 6.18
C VAL A 170 14.13 5.01 5.40
N VAL A 171 13.25 4.03 5.20
CA VAL A 171 12.02 4.18 4.43
C VAL A 171 10.86 3.63 5.25
N TYR A 172 9.86 4.46 5.49
CA TYR A 172 8.62 4.00 6.06
C TYR A 172 7.81 3.24 5.01
N ARG A 173 7.37 2.02 5.33
CA ARG A 173 6.73 1.11 4.37
C ARG A 173 5.31 1.54 3.97
N GLY A 174 4.72 2.48 4.71
CA GLY A 174 3.32 2.89 4.58
C GLY A 174 2.33 1.99 5.33
N ASP A 175 1.14 2.53 5.60
CA ASP A 175 0.04 1.79 6.22
C ASP A 175 -0.75 0.97 5.20
N ILE A 176 -1.67 0.13 5.69
CA ILE A 176 -2.60 -0.67 4.89
C ILE A 176 -3.33 0.20 3.85
N GLU A 177 -3.61 1.46 4.17
CA GLU A 177 -4.23 2.44 3.26
C GLU A 177 -3.26 3.01 2.20
N GLY A 178 -1.95 3.06 2.49
CA GLY A 178 -0.90 3.57 1.60
C GLY A 178 -0.30 2.52 0.65
N GLY A 179 -0.55 1.24 0.93
CA GLY A 179 -0.10 0.09 0.16
C GLY A 179 1.36 -0.27 0.41
N VAL A 180 1.62 -1.52 0.81
CA VAL A 180 2.97 -2.01 1.10
C VAL A 180 3.90 -1.82 -0.10
N ILE A 181 5.00 -1.08 0.10
CA ILE A 181 5.95 -0.67 -0.97
C ILE A 181 7.21 -1.53 -1.06
N SER A 182 7.46 -2.39 -0.07
CA SER A 182 8.75 -3.09 0.08
C SER A 182 9.15 -3.89 -1.16
N LYS A 183 8.21 -4.68 -1.73
CA LYS A 183 8.46 -5.43 -2.97
C LYS A 183 8.73 -4.52 -4.19
N GLU A 184 8.09 -3.36 -4.25
CA GLU A 184 8.27 -2.42 -5.36
C GLU A 184 9.63 -1.74 -5.27
N ILE A 185 10.07 -1.36 -4.05
CA ILE A 185 11.42 -0.87 -3.80
C ILE A 185 12.46 -1.92 -4.19
N ALA A 186 12.30 -3.17 -3.72
CA ALA A 186 13.21 -4.28 -4.05
C ALA A 186 13.38 -4.46 -5.57
N LYS A 187 12.25 -4.43 -6.30
CA LYS A 187 12.25 -4.57 -7.77
C LYS A 187 12.87 -3.37 -8.49
N ARG A 188 12.65 -2.16 -7.98
CA ARG A 188 13.11 -0.92 -8.63
C ARG A 188 14.60 -0.64 -8.38
N PHE A 189 15.11 -1.07 -7.22
CA PHE A 189 16.49 -0.82 -6.80
C PHE A 189 17.23 -2.13 -6.45
N PRO A 190 17.35 -3.10 -7.38
CA PRO A 190 17.89 -4.44 -7.09
C PRO A 190 19.37 -4.46 -6.73
N LYS A 191 20.10 -3.34 -6.90
CA LYS A 191 21.51 -3.19 -6.56
C LYS A 191 21.75 -2.67 -5.14
N VAL A 192 20.68 -2.28 -4.45
CA VAL A 192 20.74 -1.75 -3.08
C VAL A 192 20.30 -2.85 -2.13
N GLU A 193 21.05 -3.07 -1.05
CA GLU A 193 20.71 -4.08 -0.06
C GLU A 193 19.42 -3.67 0.67
N LEU A 194 18.38 -4.48 0.56
CA LEU A 194 17.13 -4.24 1.24
C LEU A 194 17.12 -4.98 2.58
N VAL A 195 16.86 -4.21 3.64
CA VAL A 195 16.81 -4.66 5.03
C VAL A 195 15.40 -4.44 5.56
N ALA A 196 14.76 -5.47 6.11
CA ALA A 196 13.47 -5.36 6.78
C ALA A 196 13.68 -5.15 8.29
N TRP A 197 13.02 -4.15 8.87
CA TRP A 197 12.89 -4.00 10.30
C TRP A 197 11.42 -3.90 10.68
N PHE A 198 10.89 -4.98 11.22
CA PHE A 198 9.51 -5.15 11.66
C PHE A 198 9.50 -5.68 13.10
N ASP A 199 8.32 -5.84 13.67
CA ASP A 199 8.17 -6.48 14.98
C ASP A 199 8.82 -7.86 14.98
N THR A 200 9.46 -8.22 16.09
CA THR A 200 10.06 -9.54 16.26
C THR A 200 9.01 -10.47 16.86
N ASP A 201 8.04 -10.80 16.03
CA ASP A 201 6.95 -11.73 16.29
C ASP A 201 6.65 -12.56 15.01
N PRO A 202 5.76 -13.57 15.06
CA PRO A 202 5.49 -14.39 13.88
C PRO A 202 5.00 -13.62 12.64
N SER A 203 4.22 -12.54 12.81
CA SER A 203 3.72 -11.71 11.70
C SER A 203 4.80 -10.83 11.11
N GLY A 204 5.56 -10.13 11.95
CA GLY A 204 6.65 -9.28 11.52
C GLY A 204 7.71 -10.07 10.77
N ILE A 205 8.06 -11.27 11.24
CA ILE A 205 8.99 -12.16 10.52
C ILE A 205 8.38 -12.62 9.18
N SER A 206 7.09 -12.96 9.16
CA SER A 206 6.37 -13.30 7.92
C SER A 206 6.38 -12.14 6.92
N PHE A 207 6.17 -10.89 7.38
CA PHE A 207 6.26 -9.71 6.53
C PHE A 207 7.68 -9.47 6.03
N ALA A 208 8.70 -9.70 6.86
CA ALA A 208 10.09 -9.55 6.47
C ALA A 208 10.43 -10.53 5.34
N LEU A 209 10.03 -11.79 5.47
CA LEU A 209 10.17 -12.81 4.43
C LEU A 209 9.42 -12.44 3.14
N ALA A 210 8.22 -11.86 3.27
CA ALA A 210 7.43 -11.43 2.12
C ALA A 210 7.91 -10.10 1.49
N SER A 211 8.78 -9.33 2.15
CA SER A 211 9.13 -7.97 1.73
C SER A 211 10.03 -7.90 0.49
N GLY A 212 10.72 -8.99 0.15
CA GLY A 212 11.79 -9.01 -0.84
C GLY A 212 13.15 -8.56 -0.31
N ALA A 213 13.27 -8.34 1.00
CA ALA A 213 14.54 -8.07 1.67
C ALA A 213 15.42 -9.33 1.74
N ASN A 214 16.73 -9.12 1.77
CA ASN A 214 17.73 -10.18 1.98
C ASN A 214 18.25 -10.21 3.42
N TYR A 215 17.95 -9.17 4.18
CA TYR A 215 18.42 -8.99 5.54
C TYR A 215 17.29 -8.52 6.46
N MET A 216 17.37 -8.88 7.73
CA MET A 216 16.50 -8.41 8.81
C MET A 216 17.35 -7.64 9.82
N LEU A 217 16.77 -6.61 10.42
CA LEU A 217 17.24 -6.15 11.72
C LEU A 217 16.49 -6.89 12.81
N ILE A 218 17.25 -7.61 13.63
CA ILE A 218 16.73 -8.36 14.77
C ILE A 218 17.28 -7.81 16.08
N PRO A 219 16.56 -7.91 17.19
CA PRO A 219 17.03 -7.40 18.47
C PRO A 219 18.13 -8.30 19.06
N SER A 220 19.21 -7.68 19.53
CA SER A 220 20.18 -8.31 20.42
C SER A 220 19.68 -8.18 21.86
N ILE A 221 18.65 -8.96 22.18
CA ILE A 221 17.92 -8.89 23.45
C ILE A 221 18.31 -10.02 24.41
N SER A 222 18.32 -9.73 25.71
CA SER A 222 18.50 -10.75 26.76
C SER A 222 17.18 -11.45 27.10
N LYS A 223 17.26 -12.58 27.81
CA LYS A 223 16.04 -13.26 28.30
C LYS A 223 15.25 -12.40 29.26
N GLN A 224 15.93 -11.66 30.13
CA GLN A 224 15.29 -10.82 31.13
C GLN A 224 14.52 -9.68 30.45
N ASP A 225 15.14 -8.99 29.50
CA ASP A 225 14.52 -7.88 28.78
C ASP A 225 13.32 -8.36 27.95
N LEU A 226 13.39 -9.57 27.36
CA LEU A 226 12.25 -10.14 26.64
C LEU A 226 11.09 -10.51 27.58
N ILE A 227 11.38 -10.96 28.79
CA ILE A 227 10.35 -11.22 29.81
C ILE A 227 9.69 -9.90 30.23
N GLU A 228 10.48 -8.86 30.44
CA GLU A 228 10.02 -7.57 30.96
C GLU A 228 9.27 -6.73 29.91
N HIS A 229 9.78 -6.69 28.68
CA HIS A 229 9.31 -5.76 27.64
C HIS A 229 8.65 -6.46 26.45
N GLY A 230 8.64 -7.79 26.42
CA GLY A 230 7.94 -8.57 25.42
C GLY A 230 6.43 -8.70 25.68
N ASN A 231 5.68 -8.90 24.60
CA ASN A 231 4.23 -9.05 24.61
C ASN A 231 3.83 -10.51 24.31
N PRO A 232 3.17 -11.21 25.25
CA PRO A 232 2.76 -12.60 25.07
C PRO A 232 1.64 -12.75 24.03
N THR A 233 0.75 -11.77 23.89
CA THR A 233 -0.38 -11.82 22.96
C THR A 233 0.08 -11.92 21.51
N LEU A 234 1.19 -11.26 21.16
CA LEU A 234 1.79 -11.34 19.81
C LEU A 234 2.24 -12.75 19.43
N PHE A 235 2.61 -13.55 20.43
CA PHE A 235 3.04 -14.93 20.23
C PHE A 235 1.85 -15.90 20.21
N GLU A 236 0.93 -15.78 21.18
CA GLU A 236 -0.22 -16.68 21.32
C GLU A 236 -1.18 -16.66 20.12
N GLU A 237 -1.54 -15.48 19.62
CA GLU A 237 -2.50 -15.34 18.52
C GLU A 237 -1.99 -15.93 17.20
N GLN A 238 -0.67 -16.10 17.09
CA GLN A 238 0.01 -16.42 15.84
C GLN A 238 0.96 -17.62 15.92
N TYR A 239 0.94 -18.33 17.05
CA TYR A 239 1.83 -19.47 17.34
C TYR A 239 1.82 -20.52 16.23
N ARG A 240 0.66 -20.74 15.58
CA ARG A 240 0.51 -21.68 14.46
C ARG A 240 1.43 -21.39 13.27
N TYR A 241 1.96 -20.17 13.16
CA TYR A 241 2.90 -19.79 12.10
C TYR A 241 4.36 -19.79 12.56
N TRP A 242 4.61 -19.91 13.86
CA TRP A 242 5.94 -19.78 14.47
C TRP A 242 6.93 -20.79 13.87
N GLU A 243 6.58 -22.08 13.82
CA GLU A 243 7.46 -23.13 13.29
C GLU A 243 7.94 -22.84 11.86
N ARG A 244 7.11 -22.17 11.06
CA ARG A 244 7.45 -21.81 9.68
C ARG A 244 8.42 -20.64 9.62
N VAL A 245 8.23 -19.64 10.47
CA VAL A 245 8.94 -18.35 10.40
C VAL A 245 10.17 -18.30 11.30
N SER A 246 10.21 -19.07 12.38
CA SER A 246 11.31 -19.10 13.35
C SER A 246 12.64 -19.50 12.73
N LYS A 247 12.60 -20.36 11.69
CA LYS A 247 13.76 -20.80 10.90
C LYS A 247 14.47 -19.66 10.17
N ALA A 248 13.83 -18.50 10.03
CA ALA A 248 14.44 -17.30 9.46
C ALA A 248 15.23 -16.48 10.50
N LEU A 249 15.18 -16.85 11.78
CA LEU A 249 15.93 -16.21 12.86
C LEU A 249 17.23 -16.98 13.16
N PRO A 250 18.22 -16.34 13.79
CA PRO A 250 19.34 -17.05 14.37
C PRO A 250 18.85 -17.96 15.51
N SER A 251 19.45 -19.15 15.62
CA SER A 251 19.05 -20.18 16.60
C SER A 251 19.00 -19.67 18.05
N LYS A 252 19.88 -18.73 18.41
CA LYS A 252 19.87 -18.12 19.76
C LYS A 252 18.61 -17.30 20.01
N LEU A 253 18.17 -16.51 19.05
CA LEU A 253 16.98 -15.66 19.17
C LEU A 253 15.69 -16.50 19.03
N GLU A 254 15.69 -17.46 18.11
CA GLU A 254 14.61 -18.45 17.99
C GLU A 254 14.37 -19.20 19.31
N ALA A 255 15.44 -19.77 19.90
CA ALA A 255 15.35 -20.51 21.15
C ALA A 255 14.88 -19.59 22.29
N LEU A 256 15.34 -18.33 22.28
CA LEU A 256 14.95 -17.36 23.28
C LEU A 256 13.44 -17.06 23.22
N ILE A 257 12.92 -16.68 22.05
CA ILE A 257 11.50 -16.37 21.84
C ILE A 257 10.64 -17.61 22.12
N SER A 258 11.07 -18.79 21.67
CA SER A 258 10.33 -20.04 21.95
C SER A 258 10.29 -20.39 23.44
N SER A 259 11.30 -20.00 24.22
CA SER A 259 11.34 -20.29 25.66
C SER A 259 10.56 -19.30 26.53
N VAL A 260 10.37 -18.07 26.04
CA VAL A 260 9.68 -16.99 26.74
C VAL A 260 8.24 -16.83 26.24
N GLU A 261 7.96 -17.27 25.02
CA GLU A 261 6.65 -17.19 24.36
C GLU A 261 6.14 -15.74 24.26
N LYS A 262 7.05 -14.82 23.93
CA LYS A 262 6.75 -13.39 23.75
C LYS A 262 7.41 -12.85 22.49
N GLY A 263 6.64 -12.08 21.72
CA GLY A 263 7.19 -11.20 20.67
C GLY A 263 7.65 -9.87 21.25
N ILE A 264 8.42 -9.09 20.50
CA ILE A 264 8.78 -7.72 20.89
C ILE A 264 8.54 -6.74 19.74
N THR A 265 7.88 -5.62 20.03
CA THR A 265 7.53 -4.61 19.03
C THR A 265 8.69 -3.65 18.76
N GLN A 266 8.63 -2.95 17.62
CA GLN A 266 9.60 -1.91 17.29
C GLN A 266 9.60 -0.77 18.31
N GLU A 267 8.45 -0.35 18.83
CA GLU A 267 8.35 0.69 19.85
C GLU A 267 8.99 0.25 21.17
N SER A 268 8.81 -1.01 21.56
CA SER A 268 9.47 -1.57 22.75
C SER A 268 10.99 -1.62 22.58
N ILE A 269 11.47 -1.97 21.38
CA ILE A 269 12.91 -1.92 21.05
C ILE A 269 13.45 -0.50 21.17
N VAL A 270 12.74 0.49 20.60
CA VAL A 270 13.12 1.91 20.63
C VAL A 270 13.12 2.43 22.07
N ALA A 271 12.02 2.25 22.80
CA ALA A 271 11.83 2.79 24.15
C ALA A 271 12.86 2.26 25.16
N ASN A 272 13.30 1.01 24.99
CA ASN A 272 14.24 0.35 25.89
C ASN A 272 15.68 0.33 25.35
N ASN A 273 15.98 1.07 24.28
CA ASN A 273 17.31 1.16 23.66
C ASN A 273 17.94 -0.21 23.34
N ILE A 274 17.12 -1.17 22.89
CA ILE A 274 17.58 -2.53 22.59
C ILE A 274 18.37 -2.49 21.27
N PRO A 275 19.66 -2.88 21.26
CA PRO A 275 20.46 -2.84 20.04
C PRO A 275 19.94 -3.81 18.96
N LEU A 276 20.07 -3.42 17.70
CA LEU A 276 19.72 -4.25 16.56
C LEU A 276 20.96 -4.86 15.90
N VAL A 277 20.80 -6.07 15.36
CA VAL A 277 21.83 -6.78 14.61
C VAL A 277 21.28 -7.13 13.25
N LEU A 278 22.09 -6.86 12.22
CA LEU A 278 21.82 -7.24 10.84
C LEU A 278 21.99 -8.76 10.69
N HIS A 279 20.93 -9.42 10.26
CA HIS A 279 20.89 -10.86 10.02
C HIS A 279 20.48 -11.14 8.58
N SER A 280 21.24 -11.97 7.85
CA SER A 280 20.85 -12.42 6.51
C SER A 280 19.85 -13.56 6.61
N PHE A 281 18.72 -13.46 5.90
CA PHE A 281 17.75 -14.54 5.78
C PHE A 281 17.43 -14.79 4.30
N GLY A 282 17.35 -16.06 3.89
CA GLY A 282 16.99 -16.43 2.52
C GLY A 282 18.09 -17.03 1.63
N LYS A 283 19.30 -17.33 2.14
CA LYS A 283 20.25 -18.23 1.44
C LYS A 283 20.18 -19.68 1.90
N ASP A 284 19.59 -19.94 3.06
CA ASP A 284 19.52 -21.28 3.66
C ASP A 284 18.14 -21.95 3.53
N LEU A 285 17.17 -21.33 2.84
CA LEU A 285 15.84 -21.88 2.58
C LEU A 285 15.71 -22.56 1.19
N GLU A 286 16.80 -22.64 0.42
CA GLU A 286 16.89 -23.36 -0.86
C GLU A 286 17.63 -24.71 -0.74
N LYS A 287 17.78 -25.27 0.46
CA LYS A 287 18.29 -26.63 0.66
C LYS A 287 17.23 -27.57 1.20
#